data_AF-X1QTY3-F1
#
_entry.id   AF-X1QTY3-F1
#
_cell.length_a   1.000
_cell.length_b   1.000
_cell.length_c   1.000
_cell.angle_alpha   90.00
_cell.angle_beta   90.00
_cell.angle_gamma   90.00
#
_symmetry.space_group_name_H-M   'P 1'
#
loop_
_entity.id
_entity.type
_entity.pdbx_description
1 polymer ?
#
loop_
_entity_poly.entity_id
_entity_poly.type
_entity_poly.pdbx_seq_one_letter_code
_entity_poly.pdbx_strand_id
1 'polypeptide(L)'
;SEEEVRDLCAKGFDRLDPNGKRLLVIIPDSTRTVPLDMMFRIFYELLNGKVAALHYLIALGTHQPMPPDKIAARVGLTPDSLARDYPEVRIFNHRWDLPETFRVIGEIAAEEIEQISGGLFREGLTVTINKMIFDYDHLVILGPTFPHEVVGFSGGNKYFFPGISGNELLHFFHWLGAVITNPLVNGNKWTPPRKVVEKAASFIPLPVTNFDMVERGGELAGM
;
A
#
# COMPACT_ATOMS: atom_id res chain seq x y z
N SER A 1 17.22 0.49 -16.22
CA SER A 1 16.51 0.92 -17.43
C SER A 1 15.06 0.46 -17.36
N GLU A 2 14.17 0.95 -18.23
CA GLU A 2 12.77 0.45 -18.28
C GLU A 2 12.70 -1.06 -18.60
N GLU A 3 13.61 -1.56 -19.45
CA GLU A 3 13.73 -2.98 -19.78
C GLU A 3 14.07 -3.83 -18.55
N GLU A 4 15.04 -3.41 -17.73
CA GLU A 4 15.37 -4.11 -16.48
C GLU A 4 14.19 -4.14 -15.51
N VAL A 5 13.44 -3.03 -15.41
CA VAL A 5 12.23 -2.97 -14.58
C VAL A 5 11.16 -3.92 -15.11
N ARG A 6 10.94 -3.97 -16.42
CA ARG A 6 10.00 -4.90 -17.06
C ARG A 6 10.36 -6.35 -16.75
N ASP A 7 11.63 -6.71 -16.87
CA ASP A 7 12.13 -8.07 -16.60
C ASP A 7 11.96 -8.47 -15.13
N LEU A 8 12.22 -7.55 -14.20
CA LEU A 8 11.97 -7.77 -12.78
C LEU A 8 10.47 -7.93 -12.48
N CYS A 9 9.62 -7.11 -13.12
CA CYS A 9 8.16 -7.25 -13.02
C CYS A 9 7.71 -8.62 -13.52
N ALA A 10 8.19 -9.05 -14.69
CA ALA A 10 7.84 -10.33 -15.28
C ALA A 10 8.20 -11.49 -14.34
N LYS A 11 9.43 -11.50 -13.81
CA LYS A 11 9.88 -12.50 -12.82
C LYS A 11 9.05 -12.48 -11.54
N GLY A 12 8.63 -11.30 -11.07
CA GLY A 12 7.77 -11.15 -9.92
C GLY A 12 6.38 -11.75 -10.15
N PHE A 13 5.78 -11.49 -11.32
CA PHE A 13 4.50 -12.06 -11.69
C PHE A 13 4.58 -13.57 -11.91
N ASP A 14 5.64 -14.10 -12.53
CA ASP A 14 5.81 -15.55 -12.70
C ASP A 14 5.82 -16.29 -11.35
N ARG A 15 6.41 -15.69 -10.30
CA ARG A 15 6.38 -16.24 -8.94
C ARG A 15 5.00 -16.16 -8.28
N LEU A 16 4.23 -15.12 -8.61
CA LEU A 16 2.86 -14.92 -8.13
C LEU A 16 1.87 -15.86 -8.83
N ASP A 17 2.15 -16.29 -10.07
CA ASP A 17 1.23 -17.01 -10.97
C ASP A 17 -0.11 -16.29 -11.16
N PRO A 18 -0.21 -15.30 -12.06
CA PRO A 18 -1.36 -14.38 -12.14
C PRO A 18 -2.55 -14.95 -12.91
N ASN A 19 -2.40 -16.11 -13.54
CA ASN A 19 -3.38 -16.61 -14.52
C ASN A 19 -4.75 -16.85 -13.87
N GLY A 20 -5.79 -16.19 -14.40
CA GLY A 20 -7.16 -16.27 -13.91
C GLY A 20 -7.40 -15.60 -12.55
N LYS A 21 -6.40 -14.99 -11.90
CA LYS A 21 -6.56 -14.32 -10.61
C LYS A 21 -7.14 -12.92 -10.78
N ARG A 22 -7.88 -12.46 -9.77
CA ARG A 22 -8.23 -11.04 -9.60
C ARG A 22 -7.14 -10.38 -8.75
N LEU A 23 -6.44 -9.41 -9.33
CA LEU A 23 -5.37 -8.68 -8.67
C LEU A 23 -5.83 -7.29 -8.25
N LEU A 24 -5.55 -6.94 -6.99
CA LEU A 24 -5.69 -5.58 -6.48
C LEU A 24 -4.32 -4.97 -6.20
N VAL A 25 -3.97 -3.94 -6.96
CA VAL A 25 -2.69 -3.24 -6.82
C VAL A 25 -2.88 -2.02 -5.92
N ILE A 26 -2.22 -2.00 -4.77
CA ILE A 26 -2.23 -0.89 -3.84
C ILE A 26 -1.13 0.10 -4.26
N ILE A 27 -1.55 1.31 -4.61
CA ILE A 27 -0.68 2.37 -5.15
C ILE A 27 -0.72 3.61 -4.28
N PRO A 28 0.33 4.44 -4.25
CA PRO A 28 0.30 5.70 -3.53
C PRO A 28 -0.50 6.76 -4.28
N ASP A 29 -0.97 7.74 -3.53
CA ASP A 29 -1.56 8.96 -4.08
C ASP A 29 -0.49 9.89 -4.69
N SER A 30 -0.86 11.14 -4.98
CA SER A 30 0.03 12.16 -5.55
C SER A 30 1.07 12.73 -4.57
N THR A 31 1.05 12.36 -3.29
CA THR A 31 2.01 12.85 -2.29
C THR A 31 3.32 12.06 -2.27
N ARG A 32 3.43 11.04 -3.14
CA ARG A 32 4.63 10.21 -3.30
C ARG A 32 5.14 10.27 -4.73
N THR A 33 6.42 10.62 -4.86
CA THR A 33 7.17 10.49 -6.11
C THR A 33 7.44 9.01 -6.37
N VAL A 34 7.01 8.53 -7.54
CA VAL A 34 7.21 7.17 -8.05
C VAL A 34 6.85 7.18 -9.54
N PRO A 35 7.58 6.45 -10.42
CA PRO A 35 7.30 6.35 -11.86
C PRO A 35 6.07 5.47 -12.14
N LEU A 36 4.91 5.86 -11.61
CA LEU A 36 3.71 5.03 -11.60
C LEU A 36 3.07 4.90 -12.98
N ASP A 37 3.24 5.88 -13.86
CA ASP A 37 2.84 5.83 -15.26
C ASP A 37 3.56 4.70 -16.02
N MET A 38 4.89 4.62 -15.87
CA MET A 38 5.70 3.53 -16.40
C MET A 38 5.28 2.19 -15.80
N MET A 39 5.15 2.11 -14.48
CA MET A 39 4.78 0.86 -13.80
C MET A 39 3.37 0.38 -14.18
N PHE A 40 2.41 1.31 -14.31
CA PHE A 40 1.05 1.01 -14.74
C PHE A 40 1.03 0.41 -16.14
N ARG A 41 1.76 1.01 -17.10
CA ARG A 41 1.90 0.49 -18.47
C ARG A 41 2.51 -0.92 -18.46
N ILE A 42 3.63 -1.10 -17.76
CA ILE A 42 4.32 -2.40 -17.67
C ILE A 42 3.41 -3.47 -17.07
N PHE A 43 2.73 -3.16 -15.96
CA PHE A 43 1.82 -4.11 -15.29
C PHE A 43 0.69 -4.52 -16.24
N TYR A 44 0.06 -3.56 -16.92
CA TYR A 44 -0.99 -3.86 -17.87
C TYR A 44 -0.48 -4.73 -19.01
N GLU A 45 0.64 -4.41 -19.64
CA GLU A 45 1.20 -5.21 -20.74
C GLU A 45 1.56 -6.64 -20.31
N LEU A 46 2.02 -6.84 -19.08
CA LEU A 46 2.41 -8.16 -18.58
C LEU A 46 1.23 -9.02 -18.15
N LEU A 47 0.12 -8.39 -17.73
CA LEU A 47 -1.02 -9.06 -17.09
C LEU A 47 -2.31 -9.08 -17.92
N ASN A 48 -2.49 -8.14 -18.85
CA ASN A 48 -3.67 -8.07 -19.69
C ASN A 48 -3.86 -9.38 -20.47
N GLY A 49 -5.09 -9.91 -20.46
CA GLY A 49 -5.43 -11.22 -21.04
C GLY A 49 -4.97 -12.44 -20.22
N LYS A 50 -4.24 -12.26 -19.10
CA LYS A 50 -3.86 -13.35 -18.18
C LYS A 50 -4.69 -13.35 -16.90
N VAL A 51 -4.94 -12.18 -16.32
CA VAL A 51 -5.70 -12.02 -15.08
C VAL A 51 -7.21 -11.92 -15.35
N ALA A 52 -8.02 -12.33 -14.38
CA ALA A 52 -9.47 -12.13 -14.43
C ALA A 52 -9.88 -10.68 -14.11
N ALA A 53 -9.07 -9.97 -13.31
CA ALA A 53 -9.22 -8.54 -13.06
C ALA A 53 -7.87 -7.91 -12.70
N LEU A 54 -7.63 -6.69 -13.18
CA LEU A 54 -6.50 -5.85 -12.78
C LEU A 54 -7.03 -4.49 -12.32
N HIS A 55 -7.18 -4.33 -11.01
CA HIS A 55 -7.67 -3.08 -10.43
C HIS A 55 -6.65 -2.49 -9.46
N TYR A 56 -6.85 -1.21 -9.16
CA TYR A 56 -5.95 -0.43 -8.33
C TYR A 56 -6.73 0.21 -7.19
N LEU A 57 -6.12 0.26 -6.00
CA LEU A 57 -6.65 0.99 -4.84
C LEU A 57 -5.60 1.99 -4.37
N ILE A 58 -5.98 3.27 -4.34
CA ILE A 58 -5.11 4.35 -3.90
C ILE A 58 -5.07 4.37 -2.37
N ALA A 59 -3.89 4.12 -1.81
CA ALA A 59 -3.62 4.15 -0.38
C ALA A 59 -3.52 5.59 0.14
N LEU A 60 -4.68 6.18 0.44
CA LEU A 60 -4.79 7.58 0.88
C LEU A 60 -4.44 7.78 2.36
N GLY A 61 -4.50 6.73 3.19
CA GLY A 61 -4.61 6.95 4.64
C GLY A 61 -5.81 7.87 4.91
N THR A 62 -5.57 9.05 5.49
CA THR A 62 -6.59 10.10 5.73
C THR A 62 -6.60 11.24 4.73
N HIS A 63 -5.89 11.12 3.61
CA HIS A 63 -5.95 12.13 2.55
C HIS A 63 -7.34 12.15 1.88
N GLN A 64 -7.68 13.29 1.28
CA GLN A 64 -8.95 13.45 0.58
C GLN A 64 -9.01 12.55 -0.66
N PRO A 65 -10.18 11.95 -0.97
CA PRO A 65 -10.37 11.21 -2.20
C PRO A 65 -9.98 12.03 -3.44
N MET A 66 -9.22 11.42 -4.34
CA MET A 66 -8.76 12.07 -5.57
C MET A 66 -9.91 12.14 -6.59
N PRO A 67 -10.12 13.29 -7.27
CA PRO A 67 -11.08 13.38 -8.36
C PRO A 67 -10.61 12.60 -9.60
N PRO A 68 -11.53 12.23 -10.52
CA PRO A 68 -11.22 11.34 -11.66
C PRO A 68 -10.06 11.81 -12.56
N ASP A 69 -9.94 13.12 -12.80
CA ASP A 69 -8.85 13.72 -13.58
C ASP A 69 -7.48 13.50 -12.91
N LYS A 70 -7.42 13.64 -11.57
CA LYS A 70 -6.20 13.40 -10.79
C LYS A 70 -5.86 11.92 -10.71
N ILE A 71 -6.86 11.05 -10.65
CA ILE A 71 -6.66 9.59 -10.71
C ILE A 71 -6.04 9.20 -12.06
N ALA A 72 -6.60 9.66 -13.18
CA ALA A 72 -6.05 9.34 -14.50
C ALA A 72 -4.64 9.93 -14.67
N ALA A 73 -4.44 11.19 -14.26
CA ALA A 73 -3.13 11.84 -14.33
C ALA A 73 -2.08 11.12 -13.48
N ARG A 74 -2.50 10.49 -12.37
CA ARG A 74 -1.60 9.74 -11.47
C ARG A 74 -0.90 8.56 -12.16
N VAL A 75 -1.54 8.00 -13.19
CA VAL A 75 -1.02 6.92 -14.05
C VAL A 75 -0.63 7.43 -15.46
N GLY A 76 -0.45 8.74 -15.63
CA GLY A 76 0.03 9.34 -16.89
C GLY A 76 -1.02 9.45 -17.99
N LEU A 77 -2.32 9.45 -17.65
CA LEU A 77 -3.43 9.40 -18.60
C LEU A 77 -4.44 10.53 -18.39
N THR A 78 -5.34 10.72 -19.35
CA THR A 78 -6.60 11.45 -19.14
C THR A 78 -7.72 10.45 -18.84
N PRO A 79 -8.86 10.90 -18.26
CA PRO A 79 -10.02 10.01 -18.07
C PRO A 79 -10.45 9.31 -19.37
N ASP A 80 -10.45 10.04 -20.49
CA ASP A 80 -10.83 9.51 -21.80
C ASP A 80 -9.84 8.46 -22.31
N SER A 81 -8.53 8.69 -22.18
CA SER A 81 -7.53 7.71 -22.60
C SER A 81 -7.51 6.49 -21.69
N LEU A 82 -7.72 6.67 -20.38
CA LEU A 82 -7.85 5.55 -19.44
C LEU A 82 -9.04 4.65 -19.82
N ALA A 83 -10.21 5.25 -20.08
CA ALA A 83 -11.41 4.50 -20.44
C ALA A 83 -11.30 3.81 -21.81
N ARG A 84 -10.65 4.45 -22.78
CA ARG A 84 -10.48 3.91 -24.14
C ARG A 84 -9.42 2.81 -24.20
N ASP A 85 -8.27 3.05 -23.59
CA ASP A 85 -7.08 2.21 -23.78
C ASP A 85 -6.99 1.09 -22.72
N TYR A 86 -7.68 1.25 -21.58
CA TYR A 86 -7.71 0.31 -20.45
C TYR A 86 -9.15 0.04 -19.95
N PRO A 87 -10.09 -0.39 -20.82
CA PRO A 87 -11.53 -0.40 -20.52
C PRO A 87 -11.95 -1.31 -19.35
N GLU A 88 -11.16 -2.33 -19.02
CA GLU A 88 -11.42 -3.25 -17.91
C GLU A 88 -10.73 -2.84 -16.61
N VAL A 89 -9.80 -1.87 -16.65
CA VAL A 89 -9.09 -1.41 -15.45
C VAL A 89 -9.98 -0.47 -14.65
N ARG A 90 -9.93 -0.60 -13.33
CA ARG A 90 -10.59 0.29 -12.37
C ARG A 90 -9.57 0.78 -11.36
N ILE A 91 -9.64 2.07 -11.02
CA ILE A 91 -8.80 2.69 -10.00
C ILE A 91 -9.71 3.32 -8.95
N PHE A 92 -9.62 2.83 -7.72
CA PHE A 92 -10.49 3.20 -6.62
C PHE A 92 -9.77 4.10 -5.62
N ASN A 93 -10.50 5.06 -5.05
CA ASN A 93 -10.06 5.73 -3.84
C ASN A 93 -10.31 4.85 -2.63
N HIS A 94 -9.36 4.84 -1.70
CA HIS A 94 -9.67 4.49 -0.33
C HIS A 94 -10.66 5.52 0.27
N ARG A 95 -11.67 5.05 1.02
CA ARG A 95 -12.72 5.91 1.60
C ARG A 95 -12.70 5.83 3.11
N TRP A 96 -11.66 6.41 3.71
CA TRP A 96 -11.49 6.46 5.17
C TRP A 96 -12.62 7.22 5.87
N ASP A 97 -13.30 8.09 5.14
CA ASP A 97 -14.46 8.87 5.57
C ASP A 97 -15.76 8.05 5.65
N LEU A 98 -15.77 6.82 5.13
CA LEU A 98 -16.94 5.93 5.09
C LEU A 98 -16.72 4.66 5.93
N PRO A 99 -17.24 4.61 7.18
CA PRO A 99 -17.05 3.48 8.09
C PRO A 99 -17.48 2.12 7.53
N GLU A 100 -18.51 2.10 6.67
CA GLU A 100 -19.05 0.89 6.06
C GLU A 100 -18.10 0.22 5.06
N THR A 101 -17.03 0.90 4.65
CA THR A 101 -16.01 0.35 3.75
C THR A 101 -14.99 -0.54 4.46
N PHE A 102 -15.05 -0.62 5.78
CA PHE A 102 -14.10 -1.36 6.60
C PHE A 102 -14.64 -2.71 7.08
N ARG A 103 -13.69 -3.63 7.31
CA ARG A 103 -13.91 -4.90 8.01
C ARG A 103 -12.85 -5.07 9.08
N VAL A 104 -13.26 -5.54 10.26
CA VAL A 104 -12.34 -5.97 11.32
C VAL A 104 -11.69 -7.29 10.91
N ILE A 105 -10.36 -7.37 11.00
CA ILE A 105 -9.58 -8.56 10.63
C ILE A 105 -8.78 -9.15 11.80
N GLY A 106 -8.69 -8.43 12.92
CA GLY A 106 -8.00 -8.92 14.11
C GLY A 106 -7.95 -7.87 15.21
N GLU A 107 -7.35 -8.26 16.33
CA GLU A 107 -7.11 -7.40 17.49
C GLU A 107 -5.70 -7.64 18.01
N ILE A 108 -5.02 -6.56 18.39
CA ILE A 108 -3.73 -6.60 19.08
C ILE A 108 -4.00 -6.22 20.53
N ALA A 109 -3.72 -7.15 21.45
CA ALA A 109 -3.97 -6.94 22.88
C ALA A 109 -3.07 -5.83 23.46
N ALA A 110 -3.55 -5.15 24.50
CA ALA A 110 -2.80 -4.08 25.15
C ALA A 110 -1.45 -4.56 25.72
N GLU A 111 -1.39 -5.80 26.22
CA GLU A 111 -0.18 -6.45 26.69
C GLU A 111 0.86 -6.63 25.57
N GLU A 112 0.41 -6.97 24.37
CA GLU A 112 1.28 -7.13 23.21
C GLU A 112 1.84 -5.78 22.75
N ILE A 113 1.01 -4.73 22.78
CA ILE A 113 1.45 -3.35 22.51
C ILE A 113 2.46 -2.84 23.55
N GLU A 114 2.25 -3.16 24.83
CA GLU A 114 3.19 -2.84 25.90
C GLU A 114 4.54 -3.52 25.68
N GLN A 115 4.53 -4.80 25.31
CA GLN A 115 5.75 -5.52 24.98
C GLN A 115 6.46 -4.93 23.75
N ILE A 116 5.71 -4.60 22.69
CA ILE A 116 6.26 -4.01 21.46
C ILE A 116 6.92 -2.65 21.75
N SER A 117 6.29 -1.83 22.59
CA SER A 117 6.73 -0.48 22.95
C SER A 117 7.78 -0.44 24.06
N GLY A 118 8.11 -1.58 24.68
CA GLY A 118 9.05 -1.63 25.80
C GLY A 118 8.49 -0.97 27.07
N GLY A 119 7.19 -1.08 27.32
CA GLY A 119 6.51 -0.51 28.48
C GLY A 119 6.08 0.96 28.32
N LEU A 120 6.35 1.58 27.17
CA LEU A 120 6.05 3.00 26.96
C LEU A 120 4.58 3.28 26.62
N PHE A 121 3.85 2.27 26.12
CA PHE A 121 2.48 2.44 25.66
C PHE A 121 1.67 1.15 25.85
N ARG A 122 0.43 1.26 26.36
CA ARG A 122 -0.43 0.11 26.66
C ARG A 122 -1.88 0.42 26.32
N GLU A 123 -2.28 0.07 25.10
CA GLU A 123 -3.64 0.21 24.59
C GLU A 123 -3.91 -0.91 23.59
N GLY A 124 -5.10 -1.51 23.63
CA GLY A 124 -5.49 -2.52 22.65
C GLY A 124 -5.83 -1.87 21.31
N LEU A 125 -5.61 -2.57 20.20
CA LEU A 125 -5.85 -2.06 18.86
C LEU A 125 -6.73 -3.03 18.07
N THR A 126 -7.93 -2.58 17.70
CA THR A 126 -8.76 -3.27 16.71
C THR A 126 -8.24 -2.96 15.31
N VAL A 127 -7.93 -4.01 14.55
CA VAL A 127 -7.35 -3.88 13.21
C VAL A 127 -8.47 -3.92 12.17
N THR A 128 -8.68 -2.79 11.52
CA THR A 128 -9.63 -2.62 10.41
C THR A 128 -8.91 -2.37 9.09
N ILE A 129 -9.44 -2.91 8.00
CA ILE A 129 -8.92 -2.70 6.64
C ILE A 129 -10.06 -2.53 5.65
N ASN A 130 -9.80 -1.85 4.52
CA ASN A 130 -10.77 -1.71 3.45
C ASN A 130 -11.23 -3.10 2.96
N LYS A 131 -12.52 -3.38 3.09
CA LYS A 131 -13.09 -4.71 2.83
C LYS A 131 -13.03 -5.11 1.35
N MET A 132 -12.79 -4.17 0.44
CA MET A 132 -12.62 -4.44 -0.99
C MET A 132 -11.49 -5.44 -1.24
N ILE A 133 -10.47 -5.53 -0.38
CA ILE A 133 -9.37 -6.49 -0.57
C ILE A 133 -9.87 -7.93 -0.69
N PHE A 134 -11.00 -8.26 -0.04
CA PHE A 134 -11.57 -9.61 -0.01
C PHE A 134 -12.28 -10.02 -1.31
N ASP A 135 -12.47 -9.07 -2.23
CA ASP A 135 -13.03 -9.33 -3.57
C ASP A 135 -11.95 -9.77 -4.57
N TYR A 136 -10.71 -9.93 -4.12
CA TYR A 136 -9.55 -10.25 -4.93
C TYR A 136 -8.82 -11.48 -4.40
N ASP A 137 -8.08 -12.13 -5.28
CA ASP A 137 -7.37 -13.38 -4.97
C ASP A 137 -5.93 -13.13 -4.53
N HIS A 138 -5.35 -11.98 -4.93
CA HIS A 138 -3.97 -11.61 -4.60
C HIS A 138 -3.82 -10.09 -4.53
N LEU A 139 -3.07 -9.62 -3.52
CA LEU A 139 -2.78 -8.21 -3.31
C LEU A 139 -1.37 -7.88 -3.78
N VAL A 140 -1.21 -6.78 -4.50
CA VAL A 140 0.09 -6.32 -4.98
C VAL A 140 0.35 -4.94 -4.39
N ILE A 141 1.44 -4.77 -3.64
CA ILE A 141 1.91 -3.44 -3.24
C ILE A 141 2.82 -2.91 -4.34
N LEU A 142 2.56 -1.70 -4.80
CA LEU A 142 3.38 -1.00 -5.79
C LEU A 142 3.65 0.42 -5.30
N GLY A 143 4.88 0.66 -4.84
CA GLY A 143 5.26 2.00 -4.44
C GLY A 143 6.63 2.08 -3.79
N PRO A 144 7.04 3.30 -3.38
CA PRO A 144 8.41 3.53 -2.95
C PRO A 144 8.64 3.36 -1.43
N THR A 145 9.90 3.07 -1.10
CA THR A 145 10.46 3.11 0.26
C THR A 145 11.37 4.33 0.44
N PHE A 146 11.04 5.13 1.46
CA PHE A 146 11.79 6.30 1.92
C PHE A 146 11.94 6.26 3.44
N PRO A 147 12.96 6.91 4.05
CA PRO A 147 12.93 7.21 5.47
C PRO A 147 11.63 7.95 5.84
N HIS A 148 11.02 7.58 6.96
CA HIS A 148 9.72 8.07 7.37
C HIS A 148 9.67 8.30 8.88
N GLU A 149 9.12 9.44 9.27
CA GLU A 149 9.20 10.02 10.61
C GLU A 149 8.43 9.26 11.70
N VAL A 150 7.38 8.52 11.32
CA VAL A 150 6.52 7.75 12.24
C VAL A 150 6.78 6.23 12.21
N VAL A 151 7.24 5.68 11.08
CA VAL A 151 7.41 4.21 10.89
C VAL A 151 8.85 3.78 10.61
N GLY A 152 9.77 4.74 10.61
CA GLY A 152 11.18 4.55 10.26
C GLY A 152 11.44 4.51 8.76
N PHE A 153 10.80 3.61 8.02
CA PHE A 153 10.77 3.62 6.55
C PHE A 153 9.34 3.48 6.04
N SER A 154 9.01 4.06 4.89
CA SER A 154 7.75 3.80 4.18
C SER A 154 7.74 2.40 3.55
N GLY A 155 6.90 2.18 2.53
CA GLY A 155 6.91 0.93 1.78
C GLY A 155 6.35 -0.28 2.54
N GLY A 156 6.24 -1.39 1.79
CA GLY A 156 5.70 -2.65 2.27
C GLY A 156 4.33 -2.49 2.94
N ASN A 157 4.15 -3.14 4.09
CA ASN A 157 2.88 -3.20 4.81
C ASN A 157 2.32 -1.84 5.25
N LYS A 158 3.06 -0.74 5.11
CA LYS A 158 2.53 0.60 5.29
C LYS A 158 1.40 0.95 4.32
N TYR A 159 1.42 0.36 3.12
CA TYR A 159 0.36 0.52 2.13
C TYR A 159 -0.98 -0.06 2.58
N PHE A 160 -0.95 -1.05 3.49
CA PHE A 160 -2.14 -1.52 4.18
C PHE A 160 -2.42 -0.68 5.42
N PHE A 161 -1.40 -0.48 6.25
CA PHE A 161 -1.51 0.13 7.57
C PHE A 161 -0.53 1.30 7.73
N PRO A 162 -0.97 2.57 7.63
CA PRO A 162 -2.35 3.02 7.60
C PRO A 162 -2.97 3.20 6.21
N GLY A 163 -2.29 2.81 5.13
CA GLY A 163 -2.63 3.24 3.77
C GLY A 163 -4.08 2.95 3.32
N ILE A 164 -4.67 1.82 3.74
CA ILE A 164 -6.06 1.47 3.46
C ILE A 164 -6.80 0.96 4.71
N SER A 165 -6.40 1.41 5.90
CA SER A 165 -7.00 1.04 7.19
C SER A 165 -7.91 2.12 7.76
N GLY A 166 -8.67 1.78 8.80
CA GLY A 166 -9.51 2.75 9.51
C GLY A 166 -8.68 3.80 10.27
N ASN A 167 -9.38 4.86 10.70
CA ASN A 167 -8.79 6.00 11.43
C ASN A 167 -8.15 5.59 12.75
N GLU A 168 -8.68 4.55 13.41
CA GLU A 168 -8.22 4.07 14.70
C GLU A 168 -6.74 3.68 14.64
N LEU A 169 -6.38 2.92 13.60
CA LEU A 169 -5.00 2.48 13.41
C LEU A 169 -4.08 3.65 13.08
N LEU A 170 -4.53 4.62 12.28
CA LEU A 170 -3.75 5.81 12.00
C LEU A 170 -3.48 6.62 13.29
N HIS A 171 -4.51 6.91 14.07
CA HIS A 171 -4.37 7.68 15.32
C HIS A 171 -3.44 6.97 16.31
N PHE A 172 -3.64 5.66 16.51
CA PHE A 172 -2.79 4.81 17.32
C PHE A 172 -1.33 4.89 16.87
N PHE A 173 -1.10 4.82 15.56
CA PHE A 173 0.23 4.83 14.96
C PHE A 173 0.99 6.13 15.21
N HIS A 174 0.31 7.27 15.01
CA HIS A 174 0.90 8.58 15.27
C HIS A 174 1.17 8.79 16.76
N TRP A 175 0.30 8.31 17.64
CA TRP A 175 0.49 8.41 19.07
C TRP A 175 1.68 7.57 19.55
N LEU A 176 1.77 6.32 19.12
CA LEU A 176 2.92 5.46 19.43
C LEU A 176 4.24 6.04 18.91
N GLY A 177 4.24 6.57 17.68
CA GLY A 177 5.40 7.25 17.11
C GLY A 177 5.82 8.49 17.93
N ALA A 178 4.85 9.26 18.44
CA ALA A 178 5.12 10.42 19.29
C ALA A 178 5.71 10.02 20.65
N VAL A 179 5.22 8.95 21.28
CA VAL A 179 5.72 8.42 22.56
C VAL A 179 7.18 7.97 22.45
N ILE A 180 7.57 7.34 21.34
CA ILE A 180 8.94 6.83 21.13
C ILE A 180 9.88 7.93 20.66
N THR A 181 9.35 8.99 20.05
CA THR A 181 10.03 10.16 19.49
C THR A 181 10.71 9.94 18.14
N ASN A 182 10.69 11.00 17.32
CA ASN A 182 11.23 10.97 15.96
C ASN A 182 12.71 10.57 15.86
N PRO A 183 13.64 11.04 16.72
CA PRO A 183 15.06 10.69 16.61
C PRO A 183 15.35 9.19 16.70
N LEU A 184 14.51 8.42 17.39
CA LEU A 184 14.64 6.96 17.50
C LEU A 184 13.91 6.21 16.39
N VAL A 185 13.06 6.91 15.63
CA VAL A 185 12.20 6.30 14.61
C VAL A 185 12.75 6.54 13.21
N ASN A 186 12.97 7.79 12.82
CA ASN A 186 13.25 8.16 11.43
C ASN A 186 14.49 7.42 10.88
N GLY A 187 14.33 6.71 9.76
CA GLY A 187 15.40 5.95 9.11
C GLY A 187 15.84 4.69 9.86
N ASN A 188 15.13 4.27 10.91
CA ASN A 188 15.38 3.01 11.60
C ASN A 188 14.44 1.92 11.07
N LYS A 189 15.00 0.79 10.61
CA LYS A 189 14.22 -0.29 9.99
C LYS A 189 13.20 -0.90 10.95
N TRP A 190 13.60 -1.17 12.20
CA TRP A 190 12.78 -1.87 13.18
C TRP A 190 12.45 -0.98 14.36
N THR A 191 11.32 -0.31 14.25
CA THR A 191 10.75 0.56 15.28
C THR A 191 9.52 -0.09 15.88
N PRO A 192 9.11 0.23 17.13
CA PRO A 192 7.86 -0.30 17.66
C PRO A 192 6.62 -0.01 16.78
N PRO A 193 6.44 1.20 16.17
CA PRO A 193 5.37 1.41 15.22
C PRO A 193 5.46 0.42 14.04
N ARG A 194 6.65 0.22 13.44
CA ARG A 194 6.82 -0.78 12.38
C ARG A 194 6.40 -2.18 12.83
N LYS A 195 6.75 -2.61 14.05
CA LYS A 195 6.31 -3.91 14.59
C LYS A 195 4.79 -4.02 14.71
N VAL A 196 4.09 -2.94 15.09
CA VAL A 196 2.61 -2.91 15.10
C VAL A 196 2.06 -3.04 13.69
N VAL A 197 2.65 -2.37 12.69
CA VAL A 197 2.25 -2.50 11.28
C VAL A 197 2.43 -3.93 10.77
N GLU A 198 3.57 -4.56 11.06
CA GLU A 198 3.80 -5.96 10.66
C GLU A 198 2.84 -6.92 11.37
N LYS A 199 2.54 -6.68 12.66
CA LYS A 199 1.53 -7.46 13.40
C LYS A 199 0.13 -7.28 12.79
N ALA A 200 -0.28 -6.05 12.48
CA ALA A 200 -1.57 -5.78 11.85
C ALA A 200 -1.68 -6.46 10.47
N ALA A 201 -0.60 -6.41 9.68
CA ALA A 201 -0.50 -7.09 8.38
C ALA A 201 -0.58 -8.62 8.49
N SER A 202 -0.15 -9.22 9.60
CA SER A 202 -0.26 -10.67 9.81
C SER A 202 -1.70 -11.18 9.87
N PHE A 203 -2.69 -10.30 10.07
CA PHE A 203 -4.10 -10.65 10.03
C PHE A 203 -4.69 -10.66 8.61
N ILE A 204 -3.97 -10.19 7.58
CA ILE A 204 -4.44 -10.26 6.21
C ILE A 204 -4.34 -11.72 5.73
N PRO A 205 -5.46 -12.39 5.39
CA PRO A 205 -5.45 -13.81 5.04
C PRO A 205 -5.15 -14.06 3.55
N LEU A 206 -4.79 -13.02 2.81
CA LEU A 206 -4.59 -13.04 1.37
C LEU A 206 -3.10 -13.01 1.03
N PRO A 207 -2.68 -13.66 -0.05
CA PRO A 207 -1.30 -13.59 -0.50
C PRO A 207 -0.96 -12.17 -0.97
N VAL A 208 0.26 -11.73 -0.65
CA VAL A 208 0.77 -10.39 -0.96
C VAL A 208 2.08 -10.48 -1.72
N THR A 209 2.21 -9.71 -2.78
CA THR A 209 3.49 -9.47 -3.48
C THR A 209 3.83 -7.99 -3.43
N ASN A 210 5.10 -7.66 -3.19
CA ASN A 210 5.57 -6.28 -3.06
C ASN A 210 6.56 -5.96 -4.18
N PHE A 211 6.22 -5.00 -5.03
CA PHE A 211 7.12 -4.33 -5.97
C PHE A 211 7.52 -2.99 -5.34
N ASP A 212 8.57 -3.05 -4.53
CA ASP A 212 9.07 -1.89 -3.80
C ASP A 212 10.08 -1.13 -4.65
N MET A 213 10.07 0.19 -4.60
CA MET A 213 10.99 1.01 -5.38
C MET A 213 11.80 1.93 -4.48
N VAL A 214 13.04 2.18 -4.86
CA VAL A 214 13.88 3.19 -4.21
C VAL A 214 14.27 4.22 -5.26
N GLU A 215 14.09 5.50 -4.94
CA GLU A 215 14.50 6.60 -5.82
C GLU A 215 15.76 7.29 -5.30
N ARG A 216 16.56 7.81 -6.24
CA ARG A 216 17.70 8.68 -5.95
C ARG A 216 17.71 9.84 -6.95
N GLY A 217 17.56 11.07 -6.44
CA GLY A 217 17.59 12.27 -7.30
C GLY A 217 16.39 12.39 -8.24
N GLY A 218 15.24 11.81 -7.90
CA GLY A 218 14.04 11.79 -8.73
C GLY A 218 14.03 10.70 -9.81
N GLU A 219 15.07 9.85 -9.84
CA GLU A 219 15.15 8.70 -10.73
C GLU A 219 15.05 7.40 -9.95
N LEU A 220 14.49 6.36 -10.58
CA LEU A 220 14.45 5.02 -10.01
C LEU A 220 15.87 4.46 -9.87
N ALA A 221 16.26 4.12 -8.64
CA ALA A 221 17.57 3.59 -8.29
C ALA A 221 17.56 2.08 -8.01
N GLY A 222 16.40 1.49 -7.72
CA GLY A 222 16.26 0.05 -7.51
C GLY A 222 14.81 -0.40 -7.34
N MET A 223 14.58 -1.68 -7.58
CA MET A 223 13.31 -2.40 -7.38
C MET A 223 13.56 -3.84 -6.95
#